data_AF-A0A1I0AB70-F1
#
_entry.id   AF-A0A1I0AB70-F1
#
_cell.length_a   1.000
_cell.length_b   1.000
_cell.length_c   1.000
_cell.angle_alpha   90.00
_cell.angle_beta   90.00
_cell.angle_gamma   90.00
#
_symmetry.space_group_name_H-M   'P 1'
#
loop_
_entity.id
_entity.type
_entity.pdbx_description
1 polymer ?
#
loop_
_entity_poly.entity_id
_entity_poly.type
_entity_poly.pdbx_seq_one_letter_code
_entity_poly.pdbx_strand_id
1 'polypeptide(L)'
;MPTPRSKQICLQATPYYHCVSRCVRRAFLCGKDKVTNTCYEHRREWIECRLLFLAKVFCIDICAYAVMSNHVHVVLHIDHDKVKSLTDSEVINRWHKVCKGTLLTQQFAKGDDIHQSLLPTLTSTIEIYRQRPFDISWFMRLLNEPIARQANAEDNCTGRFWEGRFTSQALLDEAALAACMAYVDLNPVRAGMAKTPEKSAHTSIKLRVKAAIKGEQPKALMPFVGNPRKDMPNGLPFKLDEYIQLVDLTGRVIRDDKAGHIENTLPTIINRLNISTDSWLRLTTEFEKQFKGAVGQQASLEQFSELQQRRRQNITSSQQLFG
;
A
#
# COMPACT_ATOMS: atom_id res chain seq x y z
N MET A 1 25.12 -1.34 -0.57
CA MET A 1 24.40 -2.54 -0.11
C MET A 1 22.92 -2.22 0.06
N PRO A 2 22.01 -3.13 -0.31
CA PRO A 2 20.58 -2.97 -0.07
C PRO A 2 20.26 -2.97 1.43
N THR A 3 19.71 -1.87 1.93
CA THR A 3 19.37 -1.64 3.33
C THR A 3 18.41 -2.72 3.88
N PRO A 4 18.62 -3.22 5.12
CA PRO A 4 17.64 -4.08 5.80
C PRO A 4 16.28 -3.40 5.96
N ARG A 5 15.18 -4.16 5.89
CA ARG A 5 13.81 -3.57 5.96
C ARG A 5 13.44 -3.00 7.32
N SER A 6 13.94 -3.62 8.40
CA SER A 6 13.85 -3.06 9.76
C SER A 6 14.47 -1.66 9.87
N LYS A 7 15.34 -1.33 8.92
CA LYS A 7 16.01 -0.05 8.76
C LYS A 7 15.32 0.85 7.72
N GLN A 8 14.32 0.39 6.98
CA GLN A 8 13.55 1.19 6.00
C GLN A 8 12.22 1.68 6.58
N ILE A 9 11.66 0.97 7.56
CA ILE A 9 10.44 1.35 8.26
C ILE A 9 10.81 2.20 9.49
N CYS A 10 10.32 3.43 9.54
CA CYS A 10 10.49 4.36 10.66
C CYS A 10 9.12 4.92 11.05
N LEU A 11 8.45 4.25 11.99
CA LEU A 11 7.12 4.65 12.48
C LEU A 11 7.13 6.01 13.19
N GLN A 12 8.29 6.45 13.70
CA GLN A 12 8.44 7.79 14.28
C GLN A 12 8.34 8.90 13.22
N ALA A 13 8.72 8.60 11.98
CA ALA A 13 8.69 9.58 10.90
C ALA A 13 7.37 9.52 10.11
N THR A 14 6.88 8.31 9.81
CA THR A 14 5.59 8.14 9.12
C THR A 14 5.02 6.73 9.29
N PRO A 15 3.69 6.61 9.40
CA PRO A 15 2.99 5.32 9.29
C PRO A 15 2.71 4.92 7.83
N TYR A 16 2.98 5.77 6.84
CA TYR A 16 2.60 5.54 5.44
C TYR A 16 3.75 5.03 4.56
N TYR A 17 3.48 3.96 3.80
CA TYR A 17 4.47 3.33 2.93
C TYR A 17 3.89 2.92 1.59
N HIS A 18 4.60 3.23 0.51
CA HIS A 18 4.35 2.69 -0.82
C HIS A 18 5.19 1.42 -1.02
N CYS A 19 4.52 0.31 -1.30
CA CYS A 19 5.13 -1.00 -1.51
C CYS A 19 4.83 -1.54 -2.90
N VAL A 20 5.84 -2.13 -3.55
CA VAL A 20 5.69 -2.74 -4.88
C VAL A 20 6.33 -4.12 -4.92
N SER A 21 5.56 -5.09 -5.41
CA SER A 21 6.05 -6.45 -5.74
C SER A 21 5.90 -6.67 -7.23
N ARG A 22 7.01 -7.02 -7.91
CA ARG A 22 7.07 -7.28 -9.36
C ARG A 22 7.39 -8.74 -9.64
N CYS A 23 6.82 -9.32 -10.69
CA CYS A 23 7.12 -10.69 -11.12
C CYS A 23 8.41 -10.75 -11.95
N VAL A 24 9.11 -11.89 -11.89
CA VAL A 24 10.31 -12.17 -12.71
C VAL A 24 9.98 -13.05 -13.91
N ARG A 25 10.99 -13.37 -14.73
CA ARG A 25 10.94 -14.37 -15.82
C ARG A 25 9.94 -14.05 -16.94
N ARG A 26 9.54 -12.79 -17.08
CA ARG A 26 8.39 -12.41 -17.93
C ARG A 26 7.11 -13.16 -17.54
N ALA A 27 7.04 -13.68 -16.31
CA ALA A 27 5.82 -14.26 -15.79
C ALA A 27 4.76 -13.17 -15.72
N PHE A 28 3.57 -13.49 -16.21
CA PHE A 28 2.42 -12.62 -16.07
C PHE A 28 1.89 -12.80 -14.65
N LEU A 29 1.85 -11.69 -13.91
CA LEU A 29 1.12 -11.65 -12.66
C LEU A 29 -0.37 -11.84 -12.95
N CYS A 30 -0.86 -11.14 -13.98
CA CYS A 30 -2.18 -11.28 -14.56
C CYS A 30 -2.19 -10.71 -15.99
N GLY A 31 -3.29 -10.91 -16.72
CA GLY A 31 -3.45 -10.44 -18.09
C GLY A 31 -3.08 -11.50 -19.14
N LYS A 32 -3.12 -11.09 -20.40
CA LYS A 32 -2.93 -11.98 -21.54
C LYS A 32 -1.48 -11.97 -22.00
N ASP A 33 -0.86 -13.15 -22.00
CA ASP A 33 0.45 -13.34 -22.63
C ASP A 33 0.26 -13.31 -24.16
N LYS A 34 0.93 -12.35 -24.82
CA LYS A 34 0.86 -12.20 -26.27
C LYS A 34 1.64 -13.28 -27.02
N VAL A 35 2.59 -13.95 -26.36
CA VAL A 35 3.43 -14.98 -26.98
C VAL A 35 2.72 -16.33 -26.96
N THR A 36 2.24 -16.75 -25.78
CA THR A 36 1.56 -18.05 -25.63
C THR A 36 0.04 -17.97 -25.87
N ASN A 37 -0.53 -16.77 -25.98
CA ASN A 37 -1.97 -16.50 -26.06
C ASN A 37 -2.76 -16.94 -24.80
N THR A 38 -2.08 -17.36 -23.74
CA THR A 38 -2.67 -17.74 -22.45
C THR A 38 -3.17 -16.51 -21.69
N CYS A 39 -4.34 -16.62 -21.06
CA CYS A 39 -4.93 -15.56 -20.26
C CYS A 39 -4.81 -15.88 -18.77
N TYR A 40 -4.16 -14.99 -18.02
CA TYR A 40 -3.98 -15.07 -16.57
C TYR A 40 -4.77 -14.00 -15.82
N GLU A 41 -5.76 -13.39 -16.46
CA GLU A 41 -6.52 -12.27 -15.89
C GLU A 41 -7.25 -12.65 -14.59
N HIS A 42 -7.66 -13.91 -14.45
CA HIS A 42 -8.27 -14.45 -13.22
C HIS A 42 -7.38 -14.30 -11.98
N ARG A 43 -6.04 -14.30 -12.15
CA ARG A 43 -5.09 -14.11 -11.04
C ARG A 43 -5.22 -12.74 -10.39
N ARG A 44 -5.74 -11.73 -11.12
CA ARG A 44 -5.93 -10.37 -10.60
C ARG A 44 -6.90 -10.35 -9.40
N GLU A 45 -7.98 -11.11 -9.50
CA GLU A 45 -8.94 -11.27 -8.40
C GLU A 45 -8.31 -12.01 -7.21
N TRP A 46 -7.45 -13.01 -7.43
CA TRP A 46 -6.74 -13.69 -6.35
C TRP A 46 -5.89 -12.71 -5.52
N ILE A 47 -5.18 -11.82 -6.22
CA ILE A 47 -4.30 -10.82 -5.60
C ILE A 47 -5.13 -9.82 -4.80
N GLU A 48 -6.18 -9.26 -5.40
CA GLU A 48 -7.06 -8.30 -4.73
C GLU A 48 -7.75 -8.92 -3.52
N CYS A 49 -8.36 -10.10 -3.66
CA CYS A 49 -9.02 -10.80 -2.57
C CYS A 49 -8.04 -11.07 -1.41
N ARG A 50 -6.82 -11.53 -1.73
CA ARG A 50 -5.80 -11.79 -0.71
C ARG A 50 -5.35 -10.50 -0.02
N LEU A 51 -5.12 -9.43 -0.77
CA LEU A 51 -4.73 -8.13 -0.25
C LEU A 51 -5.78 -7.57 0.72
N LEU A 52 -7.05 -7.52 0.29
CA LEU A 52 -8.15 -7.04 1.13
C LEU A 52 -8.42 -7.94 2.34
N PHE A 53 -8.18 -9.25 2.22
CA PHE A 53 -8.24 -10.17 3.35
C PHE A 53 -7.15 -9.85 4.39
N LEU A 54 -5.90 -9.63 3.95
CA LEU A 54 -4.79 -9.33 4.86
C LEU A 54 -5.02 -8.03 5.63
N ALA A 55 -5.58 -6.99 5.01
CA ALA A 55 -5.93 -5.74 5.68
C ALA A 55 -6.95 -5.93 6.83
N LYS A 56 -7.81 -6.95 6.78
CA LYS A 56 -8.73 -7.28 7.88
C LYS A 56 -8.02 -8.00 9.03
N VAL A 57 -6.98 -8.77 8.72
CA VAL A 57 -6.24 -9.57 9.70
C VAL A 57 -5.18 -8.73 10.40
N PHE A 58 -4.42 -7.96 9.63
CA PHE A 58 -3.34 -7.10 10.10
C PHE A 58 -3.90 -5.79 10.70
N CYS A 59 -3.04 -5.08 11.42
CA CYS A 59 -3.25 -3.68 11.81
C CYS A 59 -2.53 -2.78 10.80
N ILE A 60 -2.81 -3.04 9.53
CA ILE A 60 -2.29 -2.29 8.39
C ILE A 60 -3.46 -2.04 7.46
N ASP A 61 -3.76 -0.77 7.23
CA ASP A 61 -4.84 -0.34 6.35
C ASP A 61 -4.30 -0.08 4.93
N ILE A 62 -5.19 -0.21 3.94
CA ILE A 62 -4.86 0.06 2.54
C ILE A 62 -5.35 1.46 2.19
N CYS A 63 -4.43 2.36 1.89
CA CYS A 63 -4.73 3.72 1.42
C CYS A 63 -5.10 3.70 -0.07
N ALA A 64 -4.27 3.04 -0.88
CA ALA A 64 -4.48 2.85 -2.31
C ALA A 64 -3.83 1.55 -2.80
N TYR A 65 -4.31 0.98 -3.89
CA TYR A 65 -3.67 -0.14 -4.57
C TYR A 65 -4.05 -0.20 -6.05
N ALA A 66 -3.17 -0.79 -6.85
CA ALA A 66 -3.45 -1.17 -8.22
C ALA A 66 -2.74 -2.49 -8.54
N VAL A 67 -3.51 -3.50 -8.95
CA VAL A 67 -2.96 -4.75 -9.45
C VAL A 67 -2.67 -4.57 -10.94
N MET A 68 -1.41 -4.67 -11.35
CA MET A 68 -0.95 -4.52 -12.74
C MET A 68 -0.56 -5.89 -13.32
N SER A 69 -0.36 -5.96 -14.65
CA SER A 69 -0.09 -7.23 -15.34
C SER A 69 1.20 -7.95 -14.90
N ASN A 70 2.18 -7.24 -14.34
CA ASN A 70 3.45 -7.81 -13.89
C ASN A 70 3.92 -7.31 -12.51
N HIS A 71 3.13 -6.48 -11.83
CA HIS A 71 3.45 -5.99 -10.49
C HIS A 71 2.18 -5.55 -9.77
N VAL A 72 2.27 -5.37 -8.45
CA VAL A 72 1.20 -4.79 -7.63
C VAL A 72 1.75 -3.60 -6.88
N HIS A 73 1.04 -2.48 -6.95
CA HIS A 73 1.28 -1.30 -6.13
C HIS A 73 0.33 -1.29 -4.95
N VAL A 74 0.84 -1.01 -3.75
CA VAL A 74 0.02 -0.85 -2.54
C VAL A 74 0.58 0.29 -1.70
N VAL A 75 -0.27 1.24 -1.34
CA VAL A 75 0.00 2.27 -0.33
C VAL A 75 -0.64 1.81 0.98
N LEU A 76 0.19 1.59 1.98
CA LEU A 76 -0.17 1.04 3.28
C LEU A 76 -0.10 2.12 4.37
N HIS A 77 -0.98 2.01 5.36
CA HIS A 77 -0.92 2.74 6.62
C HIS A 77 -0.74 1.75 7.76
N ILE A 78 0.27 1.96 8.62
CA ILE A 78 0.51 1.12 9.78
C ILE A 78 -0.20 1.70 11.00
N ASP A 79 -1.24 1.01 11.48
CA ASP A 79 -1.97 1.38 12.69
C ASP A 79 -1.31 0.73 13.92
N HIS A 80 -0.25 1.39 14.38
CA HIS A 80 0.54 0.91 15.51
C HIS A 80 -0.23 0.97 16.85
N ASP A 81 -1.14 1.93 17.00
CA ASP A 81 -1.92 2.07 18.24
C ASP A 81 -2.99 0.98 18.36
N LYS A 82 -3.59 0.57 17.24
CA LYS A 82 -4.49 -0.59 17.22
C LYS A 82 -3.82 -1.88 17.67
N VAL A 83 -2.53 -2.07 17.42
CA VAL A 83 -1.79 -3.24 17.93
C VAL A 83 -1.63 -3.19 19.44
N LYS A 84 -1.35 -2.02 20.00
CA LYS A 84 -1.22 -1.84 21.45
C LYS A 84 -2.51 -2.17 22.19
N SER A 85 -3.67 -1.89 21.59
CA SER A 85 -4.97 -2.19 22.18
C SER A 85 -5.39 -3.66 22.07
N LEU A 86 -4.69 -4.51 21.31
CA LEU A 86 -5.08 -5.91 21.17
C LEU A 86 -4.81 -6.72 22.44
N THR A 87 -5.78 -7.54 22.83
CA THR A 87 -5.59 -8.60 23.80
C THR A 87 -4.75 -9.74 23.22
N ASP A 88 -4.16 -10.57 24.08
CA ASP A 88 -3.37 -11.74 23.67
C ASP A 88 -4.19 -12.72 22.82
N SER A 89 -5.47 -12.92 23.18
CA SER A 89 -6.41 -13.74 22.41
C SER A 89 -6.64 -13.16 21.02
N GLU A 90 -6.84 -11.85 20.88
CA GLU A 90 -6.99 -11.21 19.57
C GLU A 90 -5.73 -11.31 18.71
N VAL A 91 -4.54 -11.15 19.31
CA VAL A 91 -3.25 -11.33 18.61
C VAL A 91 -3.14 -12.75 18.04
N ILE A 92 -3.40 -13.76 18.87
CA ILE A 92 -3.35 -15.16 18.44
C ILE A 92 -4.41 -15.45 17.37
N ASN A 93 -5.66 -15.05 17.60
CA ASN A 93 -6.76 -15.31 16.68
C ASN A 93 -6.54 -14.63 15.32
N ARG A 94 -5.97 -13.42 15.29
CA ARG A 94 -5.55 -12.77 14.04
C ARG A 94 -4.46 -13.58 13.34
N TRP A 95 -3.41 -13.95 14.06
CA TRP A 95 -2.31 -14.74 13.48
C TRP A 95 -2.79 -16.07 12.91
N HIS A 96 -3.72 -16.75 13.60
CA HIS A 96 -4.29 -18.03 13.17
C HIS A 96 -5.10 -17.97 11.88
N LYS A 97 -5.61 -16.79 11.49
CA LYS A 97 -6.28 -16.60 10.19
C LYS A 97 -5.32 -16.72 9.00
N VAL A 98 -4.02 -16.54 9.21
CA VAL A 98 -3.02 -16.52 8.13
C VAL A 98 -1.94 -17.59 8.29
N CYS A 99 -1.77 -18.15 9.48
CA CYS A 99 -0.76 -19.14 9.81
C CYS A 99 -1.32 -20.16 10.80
N LYS A 100 -0.92 -21.43 10.71
CA LYS A 100 -1.46 -22.47 11.61
C LYS A 100 -1.16 -22.25 13.10
N GLY A 101 -0.10 -21.51 13.44
CA GLY A 101 0.38 -21.38 14.82
C GLY A 101 1.02 -22.67 15.36
N THR A 102 1.31 -22.69 16.66
CA THR A 102 1.78 -23.88 17.39
C THR A 102 0.61 -24.57 18.11
N LEU A 103 0.78 -25.83 18.50
CA LEU A 103 -0.21 -26.57 19.30
C LEU A 103 -0.61 -25.79 20.57
N LEU A 104 0.39 -25.22 21.28
CA LEU A 104 0.16 -24.41 22.48
C LEU A 104 -0.71 -23.18 22.20
N THR A 105 -0.44 -22.45 21.12
CA THR A 105 -1.28 -21.29 20.77
C THR A 105 -2.67 -21.69 20.30
N GLN A 106 -2.84 -22.87 19.68
CA GLN A 106 -4.14 -23.40 19.28
C GLN A 106 -4.98 -23.82 20.50
N GLN A 107 -4.34 -24.43 21.49
CA GLN A 107 -4.95 -24.75 22.79
C GLN A 107 -5.43 -23.47 23.48
N PHE A 108 -4.58 -22.43 23.53
CA PHE A 108 -4.96 -21.13 24.06
C PHE A 108 -6.14 -20.50 23.31
N ALA A 109 -6.13 -20.53 21.97
CA ALA A 109 -7.19 -19.95 21.15
C ALA A 109 -8.55 -20.62 21.37
N LYS A 110 -8.57 -21.90 21.77
CA LYS A 110 -9.78 -22.66 22.10
C LYS A 110 -10.31 -22.39 23.52
N GLY A 111 -9.50 -21.76 24.38
CA GLY A 111 -9.80 -21.58 25.79
C GLY A 111 -9.57 -22.85 26.64
N ASP A 112 -8.77 -23.79 26.14
CA ASP A 112 -8.40 -24.99 26.88
C ASP A 112 -7.41 -24.66 28.01
N ASP A 113 -7.40 -25.47 29.08
CA ASP A 113 -6.46 -25.30 30.19
C ASP A 113 -5.01 -25.49 29.73
N ILE A 114 -4.15 -24.54 30.11
CA ILE A 114 -2.71 -24.58 29.80
C ILE A 114 -1.93 -24.86 31.08
N HIS A 115 -1.14 -25.93 31.05
CA HIS A 115 -0.30 -26.31 32.18
C HIS A 115 0.67 -25.17 32.55
N GLN A 116 0.83 -24.92 33.86
CA GLN A 116 1.57 -23.76 34.38
C GLN A 116 3.00 -23.65 33.84
N SER A 117 3.68 -24.78 33.61
CA SER A 117 5.04 -24.81 33.05
C SER A 117 5.13 -24.31 31.60
N LEU A 118 4.03 -24.30 30.85
CA LEU A 118 3.98 -23.85 29.45
C LEU A 118 3.63 -22.37 29.31
N LEU A 119 3.13 -21.72 30.38
CA LEU A 119 2.75 -20.31 30.35
C LEU A 119 3.90 -19.39 29.92
N PRO A 120 5.17 -19.56 30.37
CA PRO A 120 6.27 -18.72 29.88
C PRO A 120 6.52 -18.86 28.38
N THR A 121 6.38 -20.07 27.84
CA THR A 121 6.52 -20.34 26.39
C THR A 121 5.36 -19.72 25.61
N LEU A 122 4.14 -19.76 26.14
CA LEU A 122 2.99 -19.12 25.54
C LEU A 122 3.17 -17.59 25.49
N THR A 123 3.51 -16.97 26.61
CA THR A 123 3.70 -15.51 26.71
C THR A 123 4.76 -15.02 25.73
N SER A 124 5.94 -15.65 25.72
CA SER A 124 6.99 -15.31 24.76
C SER A 124 6.58 -15.52 23.30
N THR A 125 5.76 -16.53 23.00
CA THR A 125 5.20 -16.73 21.65
C THR A 125 4.23 -15.61 21.28
N ILE A 126 3.37 -15.19 22.22
CA ILE A 126 2.42 -14.09 22.02
C ILE A 126 3.16 -12.77 21.77
N GLU A 127 4.22 -12.49 22.53
CA GLU A 127 5.06 -11.30 22.33
C GLU A 127 5.64 -11.24 20.91
N ILE A 128 6.15 -12.37 20.41
CA ILE A 128 6.62 -12.48 19.02
C ILE A 128 5.47 -12.24 18.04
N TYR A 129 4.29 -12.81 18.29
CA TYR A 129 3.13 -12.65 17.41
C TYR A 129 2.61 -11.23 17.41
N ARG A 130 2.67 -10.51 18.54
CA ARG A 130 2.24 -9.12 18.68
C ARG A 130 3.04 -8.16 17.79
N GLN A 131 4.28 -8.51 17.44
CA GLN A 131 5.11 -7.74 16.50
C GLN A 131 4.71 -7.90 15.03
N ARG A 132 3.95 -8.95 14.67
CA ARG A 132 3.69 -9.29 13.25
C ARG A 132 2.54 -8.52 12.60
N PRO A 133 1.39 -8.26 13.27
CA PRO A 133 0.24 -7.60 12.67
C PRO A 133 0.48 -6.20 12.11
N PHE A 134 1.55 -5.51 12.48
CA PHE A 134 1.91 -4.19 11.94
C PHE A 134 3.20 -4.21 11.10
N ASP A 135 3.83 -5.39 10.92
CA ASP A 135 5.06 -5.52 10.14
C ASP A 135 4.74 -5.68 8.65
N ILE A 136 5.10 -4.66 7.86
CA ILE A 136 4.95 -4.67 6.39
C ILE A 136 5.66 -5.85 5.74
N SER A 137 6.81 -6.30 6.25
CA SER A 137 7.51 -7.46 5.70
C SER A 137 6.71 -8.74 5.87
N TRP A 138 6.03 -8.91 7.01
CA TRP A 138 5.10 -10.02 7.23
C TRP A 138 3.88 -9.91 6.33
N PHE A 139 3.29 -8.72 6.23
CA PHE A 139 2.16 -8.45 5.34
C PHE A 139 2.48 -8.82 3.89
N MET A 140 3.57 -8.27 3.34
CA MET A 140 4.00 -8.51 1.96
C MET A 140 4.41 -9.96 1.73
N ARG A 141 5.01 -10.63 2.72
CA ARG A 141 5.32 -12.07 2.63
C ARG A 141 4.05 -12.90 2.48
N LEU A 142 3.04 -12.63 3.31
CA LEU A 142 1.77 -13.37 3.32
C LEU A 142 0.83 -13.00 2.16
N LEU A 143 1.09 -11.87 1.51
CA LEU A 143 0.52 -11.53 0.20
C LEU A 143 1.20 -12.38 -0.88
N ASN A 144 2.52 -12.27 -1.00
CA ASN A 144 3.28 -12.77 -2.14
C ASN A 144 3.39 -14.31 -2.18
N GLU A 145 3.62 -14.99 -1.05
CA GLU A 145 3.91 -16.43 -1.04
C GLU A 145 2.74 -17.27 -1.58
N PRO A 146 1.48 -17.11 -1.13
CA PRO A 146 0.38 -17.92 -1.65
C PRO A 146 0.15 -17.72 -3.15
N ILE A 147 0.27 -16.47 -3.62
CA ILE A 147 0.13 -16.13 -5.04
C ILE A 147 1.24 -16.82 -5.86
N ALA A 148 2.49 -16.75 -5.40
CA ALA A 148 3.62 -17.39 -6.07
C ALA A 148 3.44 -18.91 -6.14
N ARG A 149 3.03 -19.53 -5.03
CA ARG A 149 2.80 -20.98 -4.96
C ARG A 149 1.70 -21.42 -5.91
N GLN A 150 0.57 -20.70 -5.93
CA GLN A 150 -0.56 -21.01 -6.79
C GLN A 150 -0.24 -20.78 -8.27
N ALA A 151 0.40 -19.66 -8.62
CA ALA A 151 0.80 -19.35 -9.98
C ALA A 151 1.85 -20.34 -10.51
N ASN A 152 2.88 -20.67 -9.73
CA ASN A 152 3.88 -21.66 -10.13
C ASN A 152 3.27 -23.06 -10.34
N ALA A 153 2.30 -23.44 -9.50
CA ALA A 153 1.58 -24.70 -9.67
C ALA A 153 0.73 -24.70 -10.95
N GLU A 154 0.00 -23.61 -11.22
CA GLU A 154 -0.77 -23.43 -12.46
C GLU A 154 0.13 -23.44 -13.70
N ASP A 155 1.31 -22.81 -13.61
CA ASP A 155 2.30 -22.75 -14.68
C ASP A 155 3.18 -24.03 -14.79
N ASN A 156 2.90 -25.05 -13.97
CA ASN A 156 3.68 -26.29 -13.88
C ASN A 156 5.20 -26.06 -13.79
N CYS A 157 5.63 -25.06 -13.02
CA CYS A 157 7.03 -24.67 -12.93
C CYS A 157 7.51 -24.52 -11.48
N THR A 158 8.83 -24.53 -11.31
CA THR A 158 9.49 -24.30 -10.02
C THR A 158 10.33 -23.03 -10.06
N GLY A 159 10.74 -22.53 -8.89
CA GLY A 159 11.61 -21.37 -8.75
C GLY A 159 10.90 -20.07 -8.37
N ARG A 160 11.60 -18.94 -8.53
CA ARG A 160 11.10 -17.63 -8.09
C ARG A 160 10.03 -17.09 -9.02
N PHE A 161 8.91 -16.66 -8.44
CA PHE A 161 7.82 -15.95 -9.13
C PHE A 161 7.96 -14.43 -9.02
N TRP A 162 8.32 -13.93 -7.83
CA TRP A 162 8.54 -12.52 -7.55
C TRP A 162 10.02 -12.13 -7.68
N GLU A 163 10.27 -10.87 -8.04
CA GLU A 163 11.56 -10.21 -7.90
C GLU A 163 12.01 -10.24 -6.44
N GLY A 164 13.33 -10.24 -6.23
CA GLY A 164 13.95 -10.61 -4.96
C GLY A 164 13.26 -10.01 -3.73
N ARG A 165 13.30 -8.68 -3.57
CA ARG A 165 12.64 -7.99 -2.46
C ARG A 165 11.61 -7.02 -3.01
N PHE A 166 10.42 -6.96 -2.42
CA PHE A 166 9.51 -5.84 -2.62
C PHE A 166 10.21 -4.51 -2.27
N THR A 167 9.89 -3.45 -3.00
CA THR A 167 10.36 -2.08 -2.70
C THR A 167 9.45 -1.44 -1.66
N SER A 168 10.00 -0.56 -0.82
CA SER A 168 9.25 0.17 0.20
C SER A 168 9.75 1.61 0.26
N GLN A 169 8.84 2.57 0.12
CA GLN A 169 9.13 4.00 0.17
C GLN A 169 8.29 4.64 1.27
N ALA A 170 8.94 5.31 2.22
CA ALA A 170 8.25 6.06 3.27
C ALA A 170 7.63 7.33 2.68
N LEU A 171 6.34 7.57 2.94
CA LEU A 171 5.62 8.77 2.51
C LEU A 171 5.52 9.71 3.72
N LEU A 172 6.36 10.74 3.75
CA LEU A 172 6.67 11.48 4.97
C LEU A 172 5.66 12.57 5.31
N ASP A 173 4.87 13.00 4.34
CA ASP A 173 3.86 14.05 4.51
C ASP A 173 2.65 13.81 3.59
N GLU A 174 1.62 14.65 3.78
CA GLU A 174 0.36 14.55 3.06
C GLU A 174 0.52 14.76 1.55
N ALA A 175 1.49 15.60 1.15
CA ALA A 175 1.80 15.85 -0.25
C ALA A 175 2.33 14.58 -0.92
N ALA A 176 3.32 13.92 -0.31
CA ALA A 176 3.83 12.64 -0.77
C ALA A 176 2.75 11.55 -0.76
N LEU A 177 1.90 11.51 0.28
CA LEU A 177 0.80 10.55 0.39
C LEU A 177 -0.21 10.71 -0.74
N ALA A 178 -0.75 11.90 -0.94
CA ALA A 178 -1.74 12.18 -1.98
C ALA A 178 -1.18 11.92 -3.38
N ALA A 179 0.04 12.38 -3.66
CA ALA A 179 0.70 12.17 -4.94
C ALA A 179 0.94 10.68 -5.23
N CYS A 180 1.37 9.92 -4.22
CA CYS A 180 1.60 8.48 -4.37
C CYS A 180 0.28 7.72 -4.58
N MET A 181 -0.76 8.02 -3.81
CA MET A 181 -2.07 7.39 -3.98
C MET A 181 -2.63 7.66 -5.38
N ALA A 182 -2.57 8.91 -5.86
CA ALA A 182 -2.99 9.27 -7.21
C ALA A 182 -2.13 8.57 -8.28
N TYR A 183 -0.80 8.51 -8.11
CA TYR A 183 0.10 7.74 -8.98
C TYR A 183 -0.32 6.28 -9.09
N VAL A 184 -0.68 5.65 -7.97
CA VAL A 184 -1.12 4.25 -7.90
C VAL A 184 -2.48 4.06 -8.55
N ASP A 185 -3.48 4.89 -8.23
CA ASP A 185 -4.82 4.80 -8.79
C ASP A 185 -4.86 5.06 -10.31
N LEU A 186 -3.93 5.87 -10.82
CA LEU A 186 -3.79 6.20 -12.24
C LEU A 186 -2.89 5.26 -13.04
N ASN A 187 -2.20 4.31 -12.39
CA ASN A 187 -1.32 3.35 -13.07
C ASN A 187 -2.03 2.60 -14.21
N PRO A 188 -3.24 2.03 -14.03
CA PRO A 188 -3.91 1.33 -15.13
C PRO A 188 -4.30 2.24 -16.29
N VAL A 189 -4.61 3.51 -16.03
CA VAL A 189 -4.92 4.49 -17.10
C VAL A 189 -3.66 4.81 -17.89
N ARG A 190 -2.56 5.12 -17.20
CA ARG A 190 -1.25 5.38 -17.81
C ARG A 190 -0.73 4.18 -18.62
N ALA A 191 -0.98 2.96 -18.16
CA ALA A 191 -0.57 1.75 -18.86
C ALA A 191 -1.50 1.37 -20.03
N GLY A 192 -2.55 2.15 -20.31
CA GLY A 192 -3.54 1.86 -21.35
C GLY A 192 -4.45 0.65 -21.04
N MET A 193 -4.47 0.18 -19.78
CA MET A 193 -5.29 -0.95 -19.33
C MET A 193 -6.74 -0.53 -19.04
N ALA A 194 -6.97 0.75 -18.76
CA ALA A 194 -8.29 1.33 -18.55
C ALA A 194 -8.38 2.72 -19.20
N LYS A 195 -9.57 3.09 -19.68
CA LYS A 195 -9.78 4.41 -20.31
C LYS A 195 -9.99 5.54 -19.30
N THR A 196 -10.45 5.21 -18.10
CA THR A 196 -10.80 6.14 -17.02
C THR A 196 -10.62 5.46 -15.65
N PRO A 197 -10.43 6.22 -14.55
CA PRO A 197 -10.23 5.64 -13.21
C PRO A 197 -11.42 4.80 -12.74
N GLU A 198 -12.66 5.19 -13.04
CA GLU A 198 -13.86 4.42 -12.68
C GLU A 198 -14.03 3.14 -13.51
N LYS A 199 -13.22 2.93 -14.55
CA LYS A 199 -13.17 1.70 -15.34
C LYS A 199 -11.92 0.85 -15.06
N SER A 200 -11.02 1.27 -14.16
CA SER A 200 -9.85 0.49 -13.80
C SER A 200 -10.19 -0.60 -12.78
N ALA A 201 -10.52 -1.79 -13.28
CA ALA A 201 -10.82 -2.95 -12.43
C ALA A 201 -9.63 -3.28 -11.49
N HIS A 202 -9.94 -3.81 -10.31
CA HIS A 202 -8.98 -4.20 -9.27
C HIS A 202 -8.05 -3.08 -8.80
N THR A 203 -8.65 -1.91 -8.53
CA THR A 203 -7.99 -0.74 -7.95
C THR A 203 -8.78 -0.14 -6.79
N SER A 204 -8.09 0.60 -5.92
CA SER A 204 -8.75 1.37 -4.87
C SER A 204 -9.68 2.44 -5.42
N ILE A 205 -9.31 3.17 -6.46
CA ILE A 205 -10.19 4.21 -7.03
C ILE A 205 -11.51 3.64 -7.53
N LYS A 206 -11.51 2.46 -8.14
CA LYS A 206 -12.75 1.79 -8.56
C LYS A 206 -13.66 1.48 -7.37
N LEU A 207 -13.09 0.96 -6.27
CA LEU A 207 -13.85 0.70 -5.05
C LEU A 207 -14.40 1.98 -4.43
N ARG A 208 -13.59 3.05 -4.41
CA ARG A 208 -13.94 4.36 -3.87
C ARG A 208 -15.08 5.00 -4.67
N VAL A 209 -14.98 5.04 -5.99
CA VAL A 209 -16.05 5.57 -6.87
C VAL A 209 -17.33 4.75 -6.72
N LYS A 210 -17.24 3.41 -6.69
CA LYS A 210 -18.41 2.53 -6.52
C LYS A 210 -19.15 2.79 -5.21
N ALA A 211 -18.43 3.03 -4.11
CA ALA A 211 -19.02 3.37 -2.82
C ALA A 211 -19.57 4.81 -2.80
N ALA A 212 -18.84 5.77 -3.39
CA ALA A 212 -19.22 7.17 -3.42
C ALA A 212 -20.55 7.42 -4.15
N ILE A 213 -20.85 6.64 -5.21
CA ILE A 213 -22.16 6.67 -5.90
C ILE A 213 -23.32 6.39 -4.94
N LYS A 214 -23.08 5.63 -3.86
CA LYS A 214 -24.07 5.32 -2.82
C LYS A 214 -24.00 6.26 -1.62
N GLY A 215 -23.16 7.28 -1.66
CA GLY A 215 -22.88 8.14 -0.50
C GLY A 215 -22.05 7.45 0.59
N GLU A 216 -21.34 6.37 0.26
CA GLU A 216 -20.58 5.55 1.21
C GLU A 216 -19.07 5.59 0.94
N GLN A 217 -18.29 5.04 1.88
CA GLN A 217 -16.87 4.72 1.68
C GLN A 217 -16.65 3.21 1.71
N PRO A 218 -15.67 2.67 0.96
CA PRO A 218 -15.41 1.24 0.95
C PRO A 218 -14.80 0.79 2.30
N LYS A 219 -15.51 -0.08 3.03
CA LYS A 219 -15.09 -0.61 4.34
C LYS A 219 -13.75 -1.35 4.35
N ALA A 220 -13.27 -1.78 3.18
CA ALA A 220 -12.04 -2.54 3.03
C ALA A 220 -10.79 -1.65 2.86
N LEU A 221 -10.95 -0.33 2.68
CA LEU A 221 -9.87 0.63 2.53
C LEU A 221 -9.88 1.63 3.68
N MET A 222 -8.74 2.29 3.89
CA MET A 222 -8.65 3.38 4.85
C MET A 222 -9.64 4.49 4.46
N PRO A 223 -10.50 4.94 5.40
CA PRO A 223 -11.51 5.95 5.11
C PRO A 223 -10.87 7.33 4.99
N PHE A 224 -11.47 8.18 4.18
CA PHE A 224 -11.21 9.62 4.17
C PHE A 224 -11.96 10.29 5.31
N VAL A 225 -11.27 11.11 6.12
CA VAL A 225 -11.83 11.73 7.33
C VAL A 225 -11.94 13.26 7.22
N GLY A 226 -11.73 13.79 6.01
CA GLY A 226 -11.74 15.21 5.71
C GLY A 226 -10.40 15.87 5.96
N ASN A 227 -10.40 17.19 5.95
CA ASN A 227 -9.18 17.99 6.09
C ASN A 227 -8.60 17.92 7.51
N PRO A 228 -7.27 18.12 7.65
CA PRO A 228 -6.59 18.13 8.94
C PRO A 228 -7.26 19.06 9.96
N ARG A 229 -7.44 18.55 11.18
CA ARG A 229 -8.00 19.27 12.33
C ARG A 229 -7.49 18.67 13.64
N LYS A 230 -7.59 19.41 14.74
CA LYS A 230 -7.05 19.03 16.06
C LYS A 230 -7.51 17.64 16.53
N ASP A 231 -8.81 17.34 16.35
CA ASP A 231 -9.41 16.06 16.75
C ASP A 231 -9.82 15.24 15.52
N MET A 232 -8.83 14.91 14.68
CA MET A 232 -9.06 14.12 13.47
C MET A 232 -9.13 12.62 13.80
N PRO A 233 -10.20 11.91 13.38
CA PRO A 233 -10.25 10.45 13.48
C PRO A 233 -9.13 9.78 12.70
N ASN A 234 -8.81 8.53 13.03
CA ASN A 234 -7.85 7.75 12.24
C ASN A 234 -8.37 7.55 10.81
N GLY A 235 -7.66 8.09 9.82
CA GLY A 235 -8.06 8.08 8.42
C GLY A 235 -7.21 8.99 7.54
N LEU A 236 -7.50 8.98 6.25
CA LEU A 236 -6.82 9.79 5.24
C LEU A 236 -7.25 11.27 5.38
N PRO A 237 -6.28 12.21 5.47
CA PRO A 237 -6.53 13.64 5.74
C PRO A 237 -7.01 14.42 4.51
N PHE A 238 -7.95 13.85 3.76
CA PHE A 238 -8.55 14.46 2.59
C PHE A 238 -10.06 14.22 2.61
N LYS A 239 -10.83 15.04 1.89
CA LYS A 239 -12.20 14.66 1.57
C LYS A 239 -12.21 13.70 0.36
N LEU A 240 -13.11 12.73 0.38
CA LEU A 240 -13.19 11.71 -0.67
C LEU A 240 -13.57 12.30 -2.04
N ASP A 241 -14.52 13.24 -2.05
CA ASP A 241 -14.97 13.94 -3.26
C ASP A 241 -13.84 14.76 -3.90
N GLU A 242 -13.10 15.53 -3.09
CA GLU A 242 -11.92 16.28 -3.54
C GLU A 242 -10.84 15.35 -4.10
N TYR A 243 -10.60 14.19 -3.46
CA TYR A 243 -9.63 13.20 -3.95
C TYR A 243 -10.08 12.54 -5.27
N ILE A 244 -11.35 12.13 -5.39
CA ILE A 244 -11.86 11.53 -6.63
C ILE A 244 -11.78 12.55 -7.78
N GLN A 245 -12.16 13.80 -7.52
CA GLN A 245 -12.09 14.87 -8.52
C GLN A 245 -10.65 15.09 -8.98
N LEU A 246 -9.70 15.12 -8.04
CA LEU A 246 -8.28 15.24 -8.34
C LEU A 246 -7.77 14.12 -9.25
N VAL A 247 -8.13 12.87 -8.93
CA VAL A 247 -7.73 11.70 -9.72
C VAL A 247 -8.37 11.72 -11.11
N ASP A 248 -9.66 12.08 -11.23
CA ASP A 248 -10.34 12.18 -12.54
C ASP A 248 -9.69 13.24 -13.43
N LEU A 249 -9.49 14.46 -12.91
CA LEU A 249 -8.87 15.55 -13.66
C LEU A 249 -7.44 15.18 -14.10
N THR A 250 -6.64 14.64 -13.17
CA THR A 250 -5.26 14.20 -13.48
C THR A 250 -5.27 13.09 -14.53
N GLY A 251 -6.18 12.12 -14.45
CA GLY A 251 -6.30 11.03 -15.40
C GLY A 251 -6.69 11.48 -16.81
N ARG A 252 -7.54 12.51 -16.94
CA ARG A 252 -7.91 13.10 -18.24
C ARG A 252 -6.71 13.76 -18.92
N VAL A 253 -5.93 14.54 -18.16
CA VAL A 253 -4.69 15.17 -18.67
C VAL A 253 -3.73 14.11 -19.20
N ILE A 254 -3.49 13.03 -18.45
CA ILE A 254 -2.59 11.94 -18.85
C ILE A 254 -3.03 11.28 -20.16
N ARG A 255 -4.33 11.09 -20.37
CA ARG A 255 -4.86 10.38 -21.55
C ARG A 255 -4.80 11.22 -22.82
N ASP A 256 -5.03 12.52 -22.71
CA ASP A 256 -5.07 13.40 -23.89
C ASP A 256 -3.66 13.72 -24.43
N ASP A 257 -2.62 13.00 -23.95
CA ASP A 257 -1.18 13.15 -24.28
C ASP A 257 -0.68 14.60 -24.18
N LYS A 258 -1.40 15.44 -23.43
CA LYS A 258 -1.05 16.84 -23.24
C LYS A 258 -0.22 16.95 -21.96
N ALA A 259 0.89 17.68 -22.08
CA ALA A 259 1.43 18.47 -20.97
C ALA A 259 0.42 19.60 -20.65
N GLY A 260 -0.76 19.21 -20.17
CA GLY A 260 -1.92 20.08 -20.03
C GLY A 260 -2.14 20.48 -18.58
N HIS A 261 -2.44 21.76 -18.39
CA HIS A 261 -2.89 22.34 -17.12
C HIS A 261 -4.13 21.59 -16.60
N ILE A 262 -4.15 21.20 -15.32
CA ILE A 262 -5.39 20.83 -14.63
C ILE A 262 -6.23 22.12 -14.56
N GLU A 263 -7.46 22.11 -15.10
CA GLU A 263 -8.32 23.31 -15.25
C GLU A 263 -8.34 24.25 -14.03
N ASN A 264 -8.59 25.54 -14.29
CA ASN A 264 -8.47 26.66 -13.33
C ASN A 264 -9.23 26.51 -12.00
N THR A 265 -10.21 25.62 -11.89
CA THR A 265 -10.76 25.19 -10.61
C THR A 265 -10.00 23.97 -10.10
N LEU A 266 -8.74 24.17 -9.68
CA LEU A 266 -7.97 23.13 -9.02
C LEU A 266 -8.73 22.68 -7.77
N PRO A 267 -8.90 21.35 -7.55
CA PRO A 267 -9.45 20.87 -6.30
C PRO A 267 -8.63 21.43 -5.14
N THR A 268 -9.31 21.85 -4.08
CA THR A 268 -8.75 22.53 -2.88
C THR A 268 -7.53 21.79 -2.30
N ILE A 269 -7.46 20.48 -2.48
CA ILE A 269 -6.31 19.64 -2.10
C ILE A 269 -4.98 20.08 -2.73
N ILE A 270 -4.92 20.48 -4.01
CA ILE A 270 -3.64 20.91 -4.62
C ILE A 270 -3.14 22.19 -3.96
N ASN A 271 -4.04 23.17 -3.81
CA ASN A 271 -3.74 24.45 -3.17
C ASN A 271 -3.30 24.24 -1.70
N ARG A 272 -3.97 23.34 -0.99
CA ARG A 272 -3.67 23.00 0.41
C ARG A 272 -2.31 22.33 0.57
N LEU A 273 -1.92 21.48 -0.38
CA LEU A 273 -0.64 20.76 -0.37
C LEU A 273 0.53 21.64 -0.84
N ASN A 274 0.25 22.84 -1.36
CA ASN A 274 1.24 23.78 -1.90
C ASN A 274 2.11 23.18 -3.02
N ILE A 275 1.53 22.33 -3.87
CA ILE A 275 2.22 21.69 -5.00
C ILE A 275 1.80 22.39 -6.29
N SER A 276 2.75 22.76 -7.14
CA SER A 276 2.44 23.31 -8.47
C SER A 276 1.77 22.26 -9.36
N THR A 277 0.94 22.67 -10.32
CA THR A 277 0.28 21.75 -11.25
C THR A 277 1.29 20.92 -12.08
N ASP A 278 2.40 21.52 -12.51
CA ASP A 278 3.46 20.81 -13.24
C ASP A 278 4.13 19.74 -12.35
N SER A 279 4.50 20.14 -11.13
CA SER A 279 5.11 19.22 -10.18
C SER A 279 4.14 18.09 -9.82
N TRP A 280 2.85 18.37 -9.67
CA TRP A 280 1.80 17.37 -9.42
C TRP A 280 1.71 16.35 -10.56
N LEU A 281 1.69 16.80 -11.82
CA LEU A 281 1.66 15.92 -12.98
C LEU A 281 2.92 15.04 -13.04
N ARG A 282 4.10 15.61 -12.79
CA ARG A 282 5.34 14.84 -12.72
C ARG A 282 5.32 13.80 -11.59
N LEU A 283 4.84 14.18 -10.41
CA LEU A 283 4.71 13.27 -9.28
C LEU A 283 3.75 12.11 -9.57
N THR A 284 2.59 12.40 -10.17
CA THR A 284 1.56 11.39 -10.44
C THR A 284 1.83 10.51 -11.66
N THR A 285 2.80 10.88 -12.51
CA THR A 285 3.21 10.10 -13.70
C THR A 285 4.56 9.41 -13.54
N GLU A 286 5.48 9.99 -12.76
CA GLU A 286 6.87 9.56 -12.70
C GLU A 286 7.36 9.21 -11.29
N PHE A 287 6.45 8.99 -10.34
CA PHE A 287 6.77 8.78 -8.92
C PHE A 287 7.98 7.87 -8.66
N GLU A 288 7.98 6.65 -9.19
CA GLU A 288 9.06 5.69 -8.98
C GLU A 288 10.34 5.99 -9.78
N LYS A 289 10.27 6.84 -10.80
CA LYS A 289 11.46 7.35 -11.49
C LYS A 289 12.14 8.43 -10.64
N GLN A 290 11.34 9.33 -10.06
CA GLN A 290 11.81 10.48 -9.30
C GLN A 290 12.32 10.10 -7.89
N PHE A 291 11.76 9.04 -7.30
CA PHE A 291 12.11 8.61 -5.94
C PHE A 291 12.50 7.14 -5.89
N LYS A 292 13.60 6.84 -5.19
CA LYS A 292 14.06 5.47 -4.87
C LYS A 292 14.05 5.13 -3.37
N GLY A 293 13.57 6.06 -2.55
CA GLY A 293 13.59 5.97 -1.08
C GLY A 293 12.43 6.75 -0.47
N ALA A 294 12.65 7.38 0.68
CA ALA A 294 11.64 8.24 1.31
C ALA A 294 11.24 9.42 0.41
N VAL A 295 9.99 9.83 0.51
CA VAL A 295 9.35 10.86 -0.32
C VAL A 295 8.62 11.84 0.59
N GLY A 296 8.82 13.13 0.34
CA GLY A 296 8.23 14.23 1.10
C GLY A 296 8.93 15.53 0.76
N GLN A 297 8.45 16.62 1.35
CA GLN A 297 9.10 17.93 1.39
C GLN A 297 10.49 17.84 2.02
N GLN A 298 11.32 18.85 1.74
CA GLN A 298 12.71 18.87 2.22
C GLN A 298 12.80 18.73 3.73
N ALA A 299 12.00 19.51 4.49
CA ALA A 299 12.00 19.46 5.95
C ALA A 299 11.68 18.05 6.49
N SER A 300 10.67 17.38 5.92
CA SER A 300 10.28 16.01 6.25
C SER A 300 11.45 15.03 6.01
N LEU A 301 12.14 15.17 4.88
CA LEU A 301 13.29 14.33 4.53
C LEU A 301 14.50 14.55 5.44
N GLU A 302 14.74 15.79 5.86
CA GLU A 302 15.81 16.13 6.81
C GLU A 302 15.55 15.47 8.16
N GLN A 303 14.34 15.63 8.70
CA GLN A 303 13.91 14.99 9.94
C GLN A 303 14.01 13.45 9.85
N PHE A 304 13.54 12.85 8.75
CA PHE A 304 13.65 11.40 8.53
C PHE A 304 15.12 10.94 8.49
N SER A 305 16.00 11.72 7.87
CA SER A 305 17.42 11.41 7.75
C SER A 305 18.12 11.45 9.11
N GLU A 306 17.74 12.39 9.98
CA GLU A 306 18.22 12.49 11.37
C GLU A 306 17.75 11.28 12.20
N LEU A 307 16.46 10.97 12.17
CA LEU A 307 15.88 9.81 12.89
C LEU A 307 16.53 8.48 12.47
N GLN A 308 16.88 8.34 11.19
CA GLN A 308 17.50 7.13 10.65
C GLN A 308 19.03 7.13 10.72
N GLN A 309 19.65 8.25 11.10
CA GLN A 309 21.09 8.48 11.04
C GLN A 309 21.67 8.14 9.66
N ARG A 310 21.09 8.72 8.61
CA ARG A 310 21.45 8.42 7.21
C ARG A 310 21.67 9.63 6.33
N ARG A 311 22.36 9.37 5.22
CA ARG A 311 22.50 10.33 4.13
C ARG A 311 21.12 10.70 3.58
N ARG A 312 20.93 12.00 3.37
CA ARG A 312 19.74 12.57 2.78
C ARG A 312 19.61 12.13 1.31
N GLN A 313 18.65 11.25 1.03
CA GLN A 313 18.35 10.78 -0.32
C GLN A 313 17.18 11.59 -0.89
N ASN A 314 17.11 11.73 -2.22
CA ASN A 314 16.02 12.39 -2.95
C ASN A 314 15.81 13.89 -2.66
N ILE A 315 16.75 14.59 -2.00
CA ILE A 315 16.63 16.04 -1.72
C ILE A 315 16.39 16.84 -3.00
N THR A 316 17.20 16.63 -4.03
CA THR A 316 17.10 17.40 -5.27
C THR A 316 15.73 17.21 -5.93
N SER A 317 15.24 15.97 -6.02
CA SER A 317 13.89 15.69 -6.54
C SER A 317 12.81 16.30 -5.64
N SER A 318 13.02 16.32 -4.32
CA SER A 318 12.07 16.87 -3.36
C SER A 318 11.93 18.39 -3.50
N GLN A 319 13.04 19.12 -3.53
CA GLN A 319 13.07 20.58 -3.74
C GLN A 319 12.42 20.98 -5.06
N GLN A 320 12.63 20.19 -6.11
CA GLN A 320 12.05 20.48 -7.42
C GLN A 320 10.54 20.22 -7.49
N LEU A 321 10.04 19.20 -6.77
CA LEU A 321 8.68 18.69 -6.96
C LEU A 321 7.72 19.06 -5.84
N PHE A 322 8.21 19.36 -4.64
CA PHE A 322 7.36 19.71 -3.49
C PHE A 322 7.54 21.16 -3.02
N GLY A 323 8.54 21.88 -3.54
CA GLY A 323 8.91 23.23 -3.08
C GLY A 323 9.87 23.15 -1.91
#